data_AF-A0A967QPN4-F1
#
_entry.id   AF-A0A967QPN4-F1
#
_cell.length_a   1.000
_cell.length_b   1.000
_cell.length_c   1.000
_cell.angle_alpha   90.00
_cell.angle_beta   90.00
_cell.angle_gamma   90.00
#
_symmetry.space_group_name_H-M   'P 1'
#
loop_
_entity.id
_entity.type
_entity.pdbx_description
1 polymer ?
#
loop_
_entity_poly.entity_id
_entity_poly.type
_entity_poly.pdbx_seq_one_letter_code
_entity_poly.pdbx_strand_id
1 'polypeptide(L)' 'MRRRLLVALACLVAAVGLGLQLASDPGEVVITRGPWMVRMNLALFVLALGAALLLACAALRGVAVLWRAPARLRARSREA' A
#
# COMPACT_ATOMS: atom_id res chain seq x y z
N MET A 1 -11.12 -13.91 -5.10
CA MET A 1 -9.91 -13.44 -5.82
C MET A 1 -9.25 -12.20 -5.20
N ARG A 2 -9.97 -11.07 -5.02
CA ARG A 2 -9.38 -9.79 -4.56
C ARG A 2 -8.64 -9.79 -3.21
N ARG A 3 -8.97 -10.69 -2.27
CA ARG A 3 -8.26 -10.81 -0.98
C ARG A 3 -6.90 -11.50 -1.13
N ARG A 4 -6.83 -12.53 -1.99
CA ARG A 4 -5.60 -13.27 -2.30
C ARG A 4 -4.57 -12.37 -2.98
N LEU A 5 -5.01 -11.45 -3.83
CA LEU A 5 -4.13 -10.49 -4.52
C LEU A 5 -3.45 -9.51 -3.54
N LEU A 6 -4.18 -9.02 -2.53
CA LEU A 6 -3.60 -8.15 -1.50
C LEU A 6 -2.60 -8.90 -0.60
N VAL A 7 -2.92 -10.14 -0.24
CA VAL A 7 -2.02 -10.98 0.55
C VAL A 7 -0.75 -11.30 -0.24
N ALA A 8 -0.88 -11.62 -1.53
CA ALA A 8 0.26 -11.84 -2.41
C ALA A 8 1.13 -10.58 -2.55
N LEU A 9 0.52 -9.40 -2.69
CA LEU A 9 1.24 -8.13 -2.74
C LEU A 9 1.97 -7.83 -1.43
N ALA A 10 1.30 -8.01 -0.29
CA ALA A 10 1.91 -7.83 1.03
C ALA A 10 3.07 -8.81 1.26
N CYS A 11 2.90 -10.06 0.83
CA CYS A 11 3.95 -11.09 0.92
C CYS A 11 5.14 -10.76 0.02
N LEU A 12 4.89 -10.25 -1.18
CA LEU A 12 5.94 -9.80 -2.11
C LEU A 12 6.73 -8.63 -1.53
N VAL A 13 6.03 -7.62 -0.99
CA VAL A 13 6.67 -6.47 -0.32
C VAL A 13 7.52 -6.92 0.86
N ALA A 14 6.99 -7.82 1.70
CA ALA A 14 7.73 -8.34 2.85
C ALA A 14 8.96 -9.16 2.43
N ALA A 15 8.83 -10.01 1.41
CA ALA A 15 9.93 -10.81 0.88
C ALA A 15 11.03 -9.94 0.26
N VAL A 16 10.67 -8.90 -0.50
CA VAL A 16 11.63 -7.96 -1.08
C VAL A 16 12.30 -7.14 0.02
N GLY A 17 11.55 -6.65 1.01
CA GLY A 17 12.11 -5.93 2.16
C GLY A 17 13.10 -6.77 2.97
N LEU A 18 12.73 -8.01 3.30
CA LEU A 18 13.59 -8.94 4.02
C LEU A 18 14.82 -9.36 3.20
N GLY A 19 14.66 -9.59 1.89
CA GLY A 19 15.77 -9.93 1.00
C GLY A 19 16.78 -8.78 0.84
N LEU A 20 16.29 -7.53 0.81
CA LEU A 20 17.13 -6.34 0.81
C LEU A 20 17.82 -6.09 2.14
N GLN A 21 17.18 -6.45 3.26
CA GLN A 21 17.80 -6.38 4.58
C GLN A 21 18.93 -7.40 4.74
N LEU A 22 18.82 -8.56 4.09
CA LEU A 22 19.84 -9.61 4.09
C LEU A 22 21.00 -9.35 3.11
N ALA A 23 20.81 -8.48 2.12
CA ALA A 23 21.86 -8.08 1.21
C ALA A 23 22.90 -7.23 1.96
N SER A 24 24.16 -7.66 1.94
CA SER A 24 25.27 -7.04 2.70
C SER A 24 25.66 -5.65 2.20
N ASP A 25 25.17 -5.23 1.03
CA ASP A 25 25.30 -3.86 0.55
C ASP A 25 24.03 -3.07 0.90
N PRO A 26 24.09 -2.13 1.86
CA PRO A 26 22.97 -1.24 2.14
C PRO A 26 22.85 -0.30 0.94
N GLY A 27 22.06 -0.71 -0.07
CA GLY A 27 21.66 0.20 -1.13
C GLY A 27 21.09 1.46 -0.49
N GLU A 28 21.57 2.63 -0.89
CA GLU A 28 21.00 3.90 -0.45
C GLU A 28 20.14 4.48 -1.57
N VAL A 29 18.95 4.94 -1.19
CA VAL A 29 18.10 5.73 -2.07
C VAL A 29 18.38 7.19 -1.75
N VAL A 30 18.88 7.90 -2.75
CA VAL A 30 19.10 9.34 -2.68
C VAL A 30 18.08 10.03 -3.58
N ILE A 31 17.23 10.86 -2.97
CA ILE A 31 16.28 11.70 -3.69
C ILE A 31 16.76 13.14 -3.56
N THR A 32 17.14 13.75 -4.68
CA THR A 32 17.53 15.16 -4.73
C THR A 32 16.46 15.99 -5.42
N ARG A 33 16.12 17.13 -4.84
CA ARG A 33 15.24 18.14 -5.44
C ARG A 33 15.73 19.54 -5.05
N GLY A 34 16.45 20.19 -5.96
CA GLY A 34 17.05 21.51 -5.71
C GLY A 34 18.03 21.45 -4.54
N PRO A 35 17.92 22.31 -3.51
CA PRO A 35 18.80 22.26 -2.33
C PRO A 35 18.47 21.12 -1.36
N TRP A 36 17.39 20.37 -1.59
CA TRP A 36 16.96 19.30 -0.69
C TRP A 36 17.55 17.96 -1.14
N MET A 37 18.24 17.29 -0.22
CA MET A 37 18.77 15.94 -0.40
C MET A 37 18.26 15.06 0.73
N VAL A 38 17.52 14.01 0.38
CA VAL A 38 17.06 13.00 1.32
C VAL A 38 17.79 11.71 1.02
N ARG A 39 18.59 11.26 1.98
CA ARG A 39 19.23 9.95 2.00
C ARG A 39 18.43 9.01 2.88
N MET A 40 18.04 7.88 2.32
CA MET A 40 17.32 6.85 3.06
C MET A 40 17.81 5.47 2.66
N ASN A 41 17.72 4.52 3.59
CA ASN A 41 18.08 3.13 3.33
C ASN A 41 17.07 2.53 2.32
N LEU A 42 17.55 1.82 1.30
CA LEU A 42 16.72 1.17 0.27
C LEU A 42 15.72 0.18 0.89
N ALA A 43 16.11 -0.52 1.97
CA ALA A 43 15.19 -1.40 2.69
C ALA A 43 14.00 -0.62 3.29
N LEU A 44 14.27 0.53 3.93
CA LEU A 44 13.23 1.40 4.49
C LEU A 44 12.37 2.02 3.39
N PHE A 45 12.97 2.41 2.25
CA PHE A 45 12.23 2.95 1.12
C PHE A 45 11.24 1.94 0.54
N VAL A 46 11.67 0.69 0.31
CA VAL A 46 10.81 -0.37 -0.22
C VAL A 46 9.70 -0.73 0.77
N LEU A 47 10.02 -0.81 2.07
CA LEU A 47 9.02 -1.06 3.10
C LEU A 47 7.96 0.04 3.15
N ALA A 48 8.38 1.31 3.13
CA ALA A 48 7.49 2.46 3.12
C ALA A 48 6.63 2.51 1.85
N LEU A 49 7.22 2.23 0.68
CA LEU A 49 6.49 2.20 -0.60
C LEU A 49 5.42 1.11 -0.61
N GLY A 50 5.77 -0.09 -0.12
CA GLY A 50 4.81 -1.19 0.00
C GLY A 50 3.68 -0.91 1.00
N ALA A 51 3.99 -0.29 2.14
CA ALA A 51 2.99 0.15 3.11
C ALA A 51 2.06 1.24 2.52
N ALA A 52 2.61 2.21 1.80
CA ALA A 52 1.85 3.25 1.12
C ALA A 52 0.89 2.66 0.07
N LEU A 53 1.34 1.65 -0.70
CA LEU A 53 0.50 0.97 -1.68
C LEU A 53 -0.66 0.21 -1.00
N LEU A 54 -0.39 -0.49 0.10
CA LEU A 54 -1.40 -1.20 0.87
C LEU A 54 -2.44 -0.23 1.45
N LEU A 55 -1.99 0.91 2.00
CA LEU A 55 -2.86 1.97 2.50
C LEU A 55 -3.72 2.58 1.39
N ALA A 56 -3.14 2.90 0.22
CA ALA A 56 -3.89 3.41 -0.93
C ALA A 56 -4.95 2.39 -1.41
N CYS A 57 -4.58 1.11 -1.47
CA CYS A 57 -5.51 0.03 -1.77
C CYS A 57 -6.65 -0.08 -0.75
N ALA A 58 -6.33 0.03 0.55
CA ALA A 58 -7.32 0.00 1.62
C ALA A 58 -8.26 1.20 1.55
N ALA A 59 -7.72 2.40 1.32
CA ALA A 59 -8.48 3.64 1.17
C ALA A 59 -9.44 3.56 -0.03
N LEU A 60 -8.96 3.15 -1.20
CA LEU A 60 -9.80 2.95 -2.39
C LEU A 60 -10.92 1.93 -2.14
N ARG A 61 -10.66 0.89 -1.35
CA ARG A 61 -11.71 -0.05 -0.94
C ARG A 61 -12.71 0.56 0.02
N GLY A 62 -12.24 1.31 1.02
CA GLY A 62 -13.11 2.02 1.95
C GLY A 62 -14.07 2.94 1.18
N VAL A 63 -13.53 3.74 0.26
CA VAL A 63 -14.31 4.62 -0.61
C VAL A 63 -15.29 3.82 -1.47
N ALA A 64 -14.85 2.72 -2.10
CA ALA A 64 -15.73 1.90 -2.94
C ALA A 64 -16.85 1.19 -2.16
N VAL A 65 -16.59 0.79 -0.91
CA VAL A 65 -17.60 0.20 -0.01
C VAL A 65 -18.58 1.27 0.45
N LEU A 66 -18.07 2.45 0.84
CA LEU A 66 -18.87 3.59 1.27
C LEU A 66 -19.76 4.11 0.14
N TRP A 67 -19.28 4.12 -1.09
CA TRP A 67 -20.06 4.47 -2.29
C TRP A 67 -21.10 3.43 -2.69
N ARG A 68 -20.93 2.15 -2.30
CA ARG A 68 -21.94 1.09 -2.54
C ARG A 68 -22.95 0.95 -1.39
N ALA A 69 -22.67 1.51 -0.23
CA ALA A 69 -23.57 1.53 0.91
C ALA A 69 -24.92 2.26 0.67
N PRO A 70 -25.01 3.42 -0.02
CA PRO A 70 -26.28 4.12 -0.16
C PRO A 70 -27.30 3.38 -1.04
N ALA A 71 -26.86 2.47 -1.91
CA ALA A 71 -27.76 1.70 -2.77
C ALA A 71 -28.56 0.62 -2.00
N ARG A 72 -27.99 0.05 -0.92
CA ARG A 72 -28.65 -1.00 -0.14
C ARG A 72 -29.69 -0.46 0.85
N LEU A 73 -29.53 0.79 1.30
CA LEU A 73 -30.50 1.44 2.18
C LEU A 73 -31.74 1.94 1.43
N ARG A 74 -31.61 2.33 0.16
CA ARG A 74 -32.76 2.76 -0.67
C ARG A 74 -33.73 1.64 -1.05
N ALA A 75 -33.28 0.38 -1.08
CA ALA A 75 -34.19 -0.74 -1.34
C ALA A 75 -35.16 -0.96 -0.18
N ARG A 76 -34.71 -0.76 1.08
CA ARG A 76 -35.52 -1.03 2.27
C ARG A 76 -36.53 0.08 2.60
N SER A 77 -36.35 1.30 2.09
CA SER A 77 -37.32 2.40 2.29
C SER A 77 -38.42 2.45 1.23
N ARG A 78 -38.38 1.55 0.23
CA ARG A 78 -39.45 1.42 -0.78
C ARG A 78 -40.41 0.27 -0.48
N GLU A 79 -40.10 -0.54 0.52
CA GLU A 79 -40.91 -1.67 1.01
C GLU A 79 -41.56 -1.39 2.37
N ALA A 80 -41.39 -0.18 2.92
CA ALA A 80 -42.05 0.31 4.13
C ALA A 80 -42.90 1.54 3.79
#